data_AF-A0AAU6JNF2-F1
#
_entry.id   AF-A0AAU6JNF2-F1
#
_cell.length_a   1.000
_cell.length_b   1.000
_cell.length_c   1.000
_cell.angle_alpha   90.00
_cell.angle_beta   90.00
_cell.angle_gamma   90.00
#
_symmetry.space_group_name_H-M   'P 1'
#
loop_
_entity.id
_entity.type
_entity.pdbx_description
1 polymer ?
#
loop_
_entity_poly.entity_id
_entity_poly.type
_entity_poly.pdbx_seq_one_letter_code
_entity_poly.pdbx_strand_id
1 'polypeptide(L)'
;MAPELTWQKSSYCAQGNSCIHIAATPTTPRKIHLTESGDPTGAILTTTPAAFHTLLTTLKADTPPPGATVPAIEVTLGEALDAPVRVRSTTAPDTVVTTDRRKWHTFVLGVQAGEFDHFA
;
A
#
# COMPACT_ATOMS: atom_id res chain seq x y z
N MET A 1 -20.75 15.25 -3.64
CA MET A 1 -20.78 13.81 -3.32
C MET A 1 -19.49 13.23 -3.86
N ALA A 2 -18.55 12.83 -2.99
CA ALA A 2 -17.30 12.22 -3.45
C ALA A 2 -17.62 10.84 -4.05
N PRO A 3 -16.90 10.38 -5.09
CA PRO A 3 -17.10 9.05 -5.64
C PRO A 3 -16.89 7.99 -4.55
N GLU A 4 -17.77 7.00 -4.50
CA GLU A 4 -17.62 5.87 -3.59
C GLU A 4 -16.39 5.06 -4.01
N LEU A 5 -15.40 4.95 -3.13
CA LEU A 5 -14.22 4.13 -3.36
C LEU A 5 -14.56 2.67 -3.03
N THR A 6 -14.38 1.78 -4.01
CA THR A 6 -14.43 0.34 -3.78
C THR A 6 -13.11 -0.13 -3.19
N TRP A 7 -13.09 -0.34 -1.87
CA TRP A 7 -11.92 -0.81 -1.15
C TRP A 7 -11.78 -2.32 -1.24
N GLN A 8 -10.59 -2.77 -1.64
CA GLN A 8 -10.18 -4.17 -1.64
C GLN A 8 -9.09 -4.41 -0.60
N LYS A 9 -9.21 -5.49 0.17
CA LYS A 9 -8.16 -6.00 1.06
C LYS A 9 -7.57 -7.28 0.49
N SER A 10 -6.37 -7.65 0.93
CA SER A 10 -5.76 -8.95 0.61
C SER A 10 -6.62 -10.11 1.13
N SER A 11 -6.74 -11.19 0.36
CA SER A 11 -7.46 -12.40 0.80
C SER A 11 -6.76 -13.10 1.97
N TYR A 12 -5.44 -12.91 2.09
CA TYR A 12 -4.61 -13.42 3.18
C TYR A 12 -4.81 -12.67 4.50
N CYS A 13 -5.53 -11.55 4.48
CA CYS A 13 -5.87 -10.85 5.70
C CYS A 13 -7.04 -11.56 6.42
N ALA A 14 -6.71 -12.32 7.47
CA ALA A 14 -7.66 -13.02 8.32
C ALA A 14 -8.70 -12.05 8.93
N GLN A 15 -9.86 -12.58 9.32
CA GLN A 15 -10.91 -11.81 9.99
C GLN A 15 -10.39 -11.33 11.36
N GLY A 16 -10.10 -10.04 11.45
CA GLY A 16 -9.56 -9.40 12.65
C GLY A 16 -8.95 -8.07 12.26
N ASN A 17 -9.62 -6.99 12.64
CA ASN A 17 -9.38 -5.62 12.22
C ASN A 17 -7.90 -5.27 12.18
N SER A 18 -7.37 -5.08 10.98
CA SER A 18 -6.17 -4.30 10.61
C SER A 18 -5.53 -4.84 9.31
N CYS A 19 -6.14 -4.54 8.17
CA CYS A 19 -5.59 -4.87 6.85
C CYS A 19 -5.20 -3.60 6.09
N ILE A 20 -4.24 -3.75 5.17
CA ILE A 20 -4.03 -2.76 4.10
C ILE A 20 -5.18 -2.88 3.10
N HIS A 21 -5.78 -1.75 2.77
CA HIS A 21 -6.87 -1.61 1.82
C HIS A 21 -6.43 -0.73 0.66
N ILE A 22 -6.78 -1.15 -0.55
CA ILE A 22 -6.48 -0.47 -1.81
C ILE A 22 -7.79 -0.09 -2.48
N ALA A 23 -7.87 1.11 -3.02
CA ALA A 23 -8.97 1.53 -3.88
C ALA A 23 -8.45 2.33 -5.07
N ALA A 24 -9.22 2.41 -6.15
CA ALA A 24 -8.96 3.34 -7.24
C ALA A 24 -10.11 4.34 -7.38
N THR A 25 -9.80 5.59 -7.70
CA THR A 25 -10.84 6.52 -8.15
C THR A 25 -11.32 6.12 -9.54
N PRO A 26 -12.64 6.17 -9.79
CA PRO A 26 -13.20 5.96 -11.12
C PRO A 26 -13.04 7.19 -12.03
N THR A 27 -12.45 8.28 -11.53
CA THR A 27 -12.28 9.55 -12.25
C THR A 27 -10.99 9.57 -13.08
N THR A 28 -10.98 10.36 -14.16
CA THR A 28 -9.78 10.59 -14.98
C THR A 28 -9.14 11.92 -14.58
N PRO A 29 -7.85 11.95 -14.17
CA PRO A 29 -6.92 10.82 -14.11
C PRO A 29 -7.16 9.88 -12.91
N ARG A 30 -7.02 8.57 -13.14
CA ARG A 30 -7.14 7.52 -12.11
C ARG A 30 -6.10 7.74 -11.02
N LYS A 31 -6.52 7.65 -9.76
CA LYS A 31 -5.67 7.68 -8.57
C LYS A 31 -5.85 6.37 -7.81
N ILE A 32 -4.78 5.93 -7.17
CA ILE A 32 -4.78 4.77 -6.29
C ILE A 32 -4.69 5.27 -4.86
N HIS A 33 -5.54 4.72 -4.01
CA HIS A 33 -5.60 5.01 -2.59
C HIS A 33 -5.16 3.79 -1.81
N LEU A 34 -4.33 4.01 -0.79
CA LEU A 34 -3.87 2.98 0.14
C LEU A 34 -4.12 3.46 1.56
N THR A 35 -4.71 2.62 2.40
CA THR A 35 -4.94 2.90 3.83
C THR A 35 -4.80 1.62 4.64
N GLU A 36 -4.57 1.74 5.95
CA GLU A 36 -4.55 0.60 6.87
C GLU A 36 -5.61 0.83 7.94
N SER A 37 -6.53 -0.12 8.10
CA SER A 37 -7.65 0.02 9.03
C SER A 37 -7.26 0.11 10.51
N GLY A 38 -6.09 -0.41 10.88
CA GLY A 38 -5.48 -0.31 12.20
C GLY A 38 -4.55 0.88 12.37
N ASP A 39 -4.38 1.73 11.35
CA ASP A 39 -3.59 2.96 11.46
C ASP A 39 -4.34 3.97 12.33
N PRO A 40 -3.81 4.35 13.51
CA PRO A 40 -4.48 5.31 14.39
C PRO A 40 -4.57 6.71 13.77
N THR A 41 -3.75 7.02 12.75
CA THR A 41 -3.79 8.30 12.05
C THR A 41 -4.92 8.38 11.02
N GLY A 42 -5.49 7.24 10.63
CA GLY A 42 -6.49 7.17 9.56
C GLY A 42 -5.95 7.67 8.21
N ALA A 43 -4.64 7.57 7.99
CA ALA A 43 -4.01 8.08 6.77
C ALA A 43 -4.53 7.36 5.52
N ILE A 44 -4.81 8.13 4.47
CA ILE A 44 -5.12 7.63 3.13
C ILE A 44 -4.06 8.15 2.18
N LEU A 45 -3.13 7.27 1.84
CA LEU A 45 -2.13 7.56 0.85
C LEU A 45 -2.77 7.66 -0.54
N THR A 46 -2.40 8.67 -1.31
CA THR A 46 -2.84 8.81 -2.71
C THR A 46 -1.63 8.76 -3.64
N THR A 47 -1.71 7.94 -4.68
CA THR A 47 -0.65 7.73 -5.67
C THR A 47 -1.22 7.50 -7.07
N THR A 48 -0.36 7.29 -8.07
CA THR A 48 -0.76 7.00 -9.45
C THR A 48 -0.75 5.50 -9.74
N PRO A 49 -1.49 5.00 -10.74
CA PRO A 49 -1.44 3.61 -11.16
C PRO A 49 -0.01 3.15 -11.53
N ALA A 50 0.74 3.99 -12.24
CA ALA A 50 2.14 3.70 -12.60
C ALA A 50 3.04 3.54 -11.37
N ALA A 51 2.90 4.42 -10.38
CA ALA A 51 3.63 4.33 -9.12
C ALA A 51 3.30 3.05 -8.35
N PHE A 52 2.01 2.71 -8.31
CA PHE A 52 1.53 1.50 -7.67
C PHE A 52 2.02 0.24 -8.39
N HIS A 53 2.03 0.23 -9.73
CA HIS A 53 2.59 -0.87 -10.51
C HIS A 53 4.06 -1.15 -10.19
N THR A 54 4.88 -0.10 -10.05
CA THR A 54 6.29 -0.26 -9.68
C THR A 54 6.44 -0.82 -8.27
N LEU A 55 5.57 -0.45 -7.33
CA LEU A 55 5.52 -1.09 -6.01
C LEU A 55 5.17 -2.58 -6.14
N LEU A 56 4.13 -2.94 -6.90
CA LEU A 56 3.71 -4.34 -7.06
C LEU A 56 4.83 -5.21 -7.65
N THR A 57 5.47 -4.75 -8.72
CA THR A 57 6.57 -5.45 -9.38
C THR A 57 7.76 -5.64 -8.45
N THR A 58 8.08 -4.62 -7.64
CA THR A 58 9.13 -4.69 -6.62
C THR A 58 8.84 -5.76 -5.56
N LEU A 59 7.61 -5.78 -5.01
CA LEU A 59 7.22 -6.75 -3.98
C LEU A 59 7.12 -8.18 -4.52
N LYS A 60 6.77 -8.34 -5.80
CA LYS A 60 6.77 -9.65 -6.49
C LYS A 60 8.16 -10.23 -6.68
N ALA A 61 9.17 -9.38 -6.89
CA ALA A 61 10.54 -9.82 -7.11
C ALA A 61 11.23 -10.32 -5.82
N ASP A 62 10.56 -10.27 -4.65
CA ASP A 62 11.11 -10.54 -3.30
C ASP A 62 12.47 -9.84 -3.03
N THR A 63 12.76 -8.81 -3.82
CA THR A 63 13.99 -8.07 -3.79
C THR A 63 13.60 -6.64 -3.50
N PRO A 64 13.70 -6.17 -2.24
CA PRO A 64 13.73 -4.74 -2.03
C PRO A 64 14.97 -4.23 -2.77
N PRO A 65 14.86 -3.32 -3.75
CA PRO A 65 16.05 -2.69 -4.26
C PRO A 65 16.69 -1.93 -3.10
N PRO A 66 17.94 -2.23 -2.72
CA PRO A 66 18.65 -1.38 -1.78
C PRO A 66 18.77 0.01 -2.42
N GLY A 67 17.95 0.95 -1.96
CA GLY A 67 17.97 2.34 -2.42
C GLY A 67 17.23 2.65 -3.73
N ALA A 68 16.28 1.84 -4.22
CA ALA A 68 15.41 2.39 -5.27
C ALA A 68 14.44 3.40 -4.66
N THR A 69 14.64 4.65 -5.03
CA THR A 69 13.54 5.59 -5.20
C THR A 69 12.60 4.97 -6.24
N VAL A 70 11.59 4.22 -5.80
CA VAL A 70 10.39 4.05 -6.61
C VAL A 70 9.88 5.47 -6.79
N PRO A 71 9.72 6.02 -8.00
CA PRO A 71 9.60 7.47 -8.20
C PRO A 71 8.41 8.14 -7.48
N ALA A 72 7.56 7.36 -6.81
CA ALA A 72 6.35 7.82 -6.17
C ALA A 72 5.95 7.11 -4.86
N ILE A 73 6.58 6.01 -4.41
CA ILE A 73 6.20 5.31 -3.16
C ILE A 73 7.45 4.85 -2.41
N GLU A 74 7.55 5.22 -1.14
CA GLU A 74 8.60 4.79 -0.22
C GLU A 74 8.01 3.88 0.86
N VAL A 75 8.70 2.76 1.11
CA VAL A 75 8.37 1.80 2.16
C VAL A 75 9.55 1.70 3.12
N THR A 76 9.33 2.06 4.38
CA THR A 76 10.35 1.99 5.43
C THR A 76 9.99 0.91 6.43
N LEU A 77 10.85 -0.09 6.58
CA LEU A 77 10.78 -1.08 7.66
C LEU A 77 11.59 -0.55 8.85
N GLY A 78 10.98 -0.37 10.01
CA GLY A 78 11.74 -0.02 11.21
C GLY A 78 12.65 -1.17 11.64
N GLU A 79 13.76 -0.85 12.31
CA GLU A 79 14.82 -1.82 12.63
C GLU A 79 14.41 -2.87 13.67
N ALA A 80 13.58 -2.50 14.65
CA ALA A 80 13.08 -3.43 15.65
C ALA A 80 12.04 -4.42 15.06
N LEU A 81 11.93 -5.61 15.65
CA LEU A 81 10.99 -6.64 15.21
C LEU A 81 9.52 -6.17 15.30
N ASP A 82 9.21 -5.35 16.29
CA ASP A 82 7.89 -4.74 16.50
C ASP A 82 7.76 -3.34 15.89
N ALA A 83 8.79 -2.87 15.17
CA ALA A 83 8.70 -1.57 14.53
C ALA A 83 7.70 -1.63 13.36
N PRO A 84 6.85 -0.60 13.21
CA PRO A 84 5.90 -0.57 12.12
C PRO A 84 6.59 -0.36 10.78
N VAL A 85 5.92 -0.83 9.74
CA VAL A 85 6.17 -0.48 8.35
C VAL A 85 5.47 0.84 8.05
N ARG A 86 6.21 1.79 7.49
CA ARG A 86 5.68 3.08 7.06
C ARG A 86 5.66 3.14 5.55
N VAL A 87 4.51 3.46 4.98
CA VAL A 87 4.31 3.60 3.53
C VAL A 87 3.91 5.04 3.26
N ARG A 88 4.66 5.73 2.40
CA ARG A 88 4.36 7.10 2.01
C ARG A 88 4.58 7.32 0.52
N SER A 89 4.02 8.39 -0.02
CA SER A 89 4.21 8.80 -1.40
C SER A 89 5.26 9.90 -1.44
N THR A 90 6.18 9.84 -2.39
CA THR A 90 7.18 10.91 -2.55
C THR A 90 6.54 12.22 -3.01
N THR A 91 5.36 12.15 -3.66
CA THR A 91 4.62 13.33 -4.12
C THR A 91 3.71 13.92 -3.04
N ALA A 92 3.54 13.22 -1.91
CA ALA A 92 2.75 13.64 -0.76
C ALA A 92 3.39 13.11 0.54
N PRO A 93 4.58 13.63 0.91
CA PRO A 93 5.39 13.06 1.99
C PRO A 93 4.77 13.22 3.38
N ASP A 94 3.83 14.16 3.55
CA ASP A 94 3.13 14.41 4.81
C ASP A 94 2.12 13.30 5.16
N THR A 95 1.72 12.48 4.18
CA THR A 95 0.81 11.35 4.40
C THR A 95 1.58 10.05 4.51
N VAL A 96 1.62 9.51 5.73
CA VAL A 96 2.30 8.25 6.04
C VAL A 96 1.27 7.25 6.55
N VAL A 97 1.06 6.17 5.81
CA VAL A 97 0.27 5.03 6.27
C VAL A 97 1.17 4.13 7.11
N THR A 98 0.72 3.83 8.33
CA THR A 98 1.45 2.98 9.27
C THR A 98 0.80 1.62 9.33
N THR A 99 1.60 0.56 9.20
CA THR A 99 1.14 -0.84 9.27
C THR A 99 2.15 -1.70 10.02
N ASP A 100 1.76 -2.85 10.53
CA ASP A 100 2.69 -3.77 11.22
C ASP A 100 3.30 -4.77 10.25
N ARG A 101 4.47 -5.33 10.57
CA ARG A 101 5.16 -6.31 9.71
C ARG A 101 4.29 -7.50 9.31
N ARG A 102 3.45 -8.00 10.23
CA ARG A 102 2.53 -9.12 9.95
C ARG A 102 1.49 -8.75 8.89
N LYS A 103 0.94 -7.54 8.97
CA LYS A 103 -0.08 -7.02 8.04
C LYS A 103 0.55 -6.66 6.68
N TRP A 104 1.76 -6.12 6.71
CA TRP A 104 2.55 -5.90 5.50
C TRP A 104 2.81 -7.23 4.77
N HIS A 105 3.18 -8.27 5.51
CA HIS A 105 3.42 -9.59 4.93
C HIS A 105 2.17 -10.17 4.24
N THR A 106 0.97 -10.05 4.83
CA THR A 106 -0.27 -10.52 4.18
C THR A 106 -0.62 -9.69 2.94
N PHE A 107 -0.28 -8.40 2.92
CA PHE A 107 -0.37 -7.59 1.71
C PHE A 107 0.61 -8.06 0.63
N VAL A 108 1.88 -8.30 0.97
CA VAL A 108 2.89 -8.82 0.03
C VAL A 108 2.46 -10.16 -0.57
N LEU A 109 1.88 -11.07 0.23
CA LEU A 109 1.32 -12.33 -0.29
C LEU A 109 0.20 -12.09 -1.32
N GLY A 110 -0.71 -11.15 -1.06
CA GLY A 110 -1.75 -10.77 -2.02
C GLY A 110 -1.19 -10.15 -3.30
N VAL A 111 -0.13 -9.34 -3.17
CA VAL A 111 0.60 -8.78 -4.31
C VAL A 111 1.28 -9.87 -5.14
N GLN A 112 1.94 -10.84 -4.49
CA GLN A 112 2.56 -11.99 -5.16
C GLN A 112 1.53 -12.89 -5.85
N ALA A 113 0.34 -13.03 -5.26
CA ALA A 113 -0.79 -13.73 -5.86
C ALA A 113 -1.47 -12.95 -7.01
N GLY A 114 -1.07 -11.70 -7.26
CA GLY A 114 -1.60 -10.85 -8.34
C GLY A 114 -2.97 -10.23 -8.05
N GLU A 115 -3.42 -10.22 -6.79
CA GLU A 115 -4.75 -9.72 -6.41
C GLU A 115 -4.96 -8.24 -6.73
N PHE A 116 -3.87 -7.48 -6.82
CA PHE A 116 -3.88 -6.02 -6.98
C PHE A 116 -3.46 -5.54 -8.37
N ASP A 117 -3.16 -6.45 -9.32
CA ASP A 117 -2.62 -6.07 -10.64
C ASP A 117 -3.61 -5.23 -11.48
N HIS A 118 -4.91 -5.39 -11.27
CA HIS A 118 -5.95 -4.63 -11.96
C HIS A 118 -6.05 -3.15 -11.50
N PHE A 119 -5.35 -2.77 -10.43
CA PHE A 119 -5.21 -1.38 -9.99
C PHE A 119 -4.11 -0.62 -10.74
N ALA A 120 -3.13 -1.34 -11.30
CA ALA A 120 -2.07 -0.77 -12.13
C ALA A 120 -2.57 -0.33 -13.52
#